data_AF-A0A661SIE9-F1
#
_entry.id   AF-A0A661SIE9-F1
#
_cell.length_a   1.000
_cell.length_b   1.000
_cell.length_c   1.000
_cell.angle_alpha   90.00
_cell.angle_beta   90.00
_cell.angle_gamma   90.00
#
_symmetry.space_group_name_H-M   'P 1'
#
loop_
_entity.id
_entity.type
_entity.pdbx_description
1 polymer ?
#
loop_
_entity_poly.entity_id
_entity_poly.type
_entity_poly.pdbx_seq_one_letter_code
_entity_poly.pdbx_strand_id
1 'polypeptide(L)'
;MLSYAYGYLGQLYEQEKQYAQAIRLTRSAIFSAQQGYHPELSYLWQWQSGRIFKAEDDIGNAVKSYENAVAILTPRRERCEECETPEDAEKAHPPGILHELFKGYRGRKLRFSENVKPVYLELAELLLKQERLSEAWDTMEHLKTAELQDFFQDECVTEKQKNIRKLEKMPPRTAMLYPIPFQHSLTLLLASDEDMRHFDVPVDSESLGETADEFRKELENVGSDRYRHYAEKLHTWLIKPVEEYLVDRNIDTLIIAPDGPL
;
A
#
# COMPACT_ATOMS: atom_id res chain seq x y z
N MET A 1 14.00 14.83 20.40
CA MET A 1 13.42 14.43 21.71
C MET A 1 11.97 14.88 21.90
N LEU A 2 11.62 16.15 21.65
CA LEU A 2 10.23 16.64 21.78
C LEU A 2 9.25 15.93 20.84
N SER A 3 9.64 15.66 19.59
CA SER A 3 8.79 14.93 18.64
C SER A 3 8.37 13.55 19.15
N TYR A 4 9.31 12.74 19.66
CA TYR A 4 9.00 11.43 20.27
C TYR A 4 8.04 11.55 21.45
N ALA A 5 8.28 12.49 22.37
CA ALA A 5 7.42 12.67 23.53
C ALA A 5 5.98 12.97 23.09
N TYR A 6 5.78 13.96 22.22
CA TYR A 6 4.46 14.32 21.73
C TYR A 6 3.80 13.20 20.92
N GLY A 7 4.54 12.50 20.06
CA GLY A 7 4.01 11.41 19.23
C GLY A 7 3.55 10.22 20.07
N TYR A 8 4.38 9.75 21.01
CA TYR A 8 3.99 8.64 21.89
C TYR A 8 2.86 9.01 22.86
N LEU A 9 2.84 10.24 23.38
CA LEU A 9 1.69 10.74 24.15
C LEU A 9 0.42 10.77 23.29
N GLY A 10 0.53 11.24 22.03
CA GLY A 10 -0.56 11.18 21.06
C GLY A 10 -1.08 9.76 20.85
N GLN A 11 -0.17 8.78 20.76
CA GLN A 11 -0.51 7.36 20.60
C GLN A 11 -1.24 6.77 21.81
N LEU A 12 -0.84 7.16 23.01
CA LEU A 12 -1.53 6.76 24.23
C LEU A 12 -2.97 7.29 24.23
N TYR A 13 -3.16 8.58 23.91
CA TYR A 13 -4.49 9.16 23.81
C TYR A 13 -5.35 8.57 22.67
N GLU A 14 -4.73 8.19 21.55
CA GLU A 14 -5.38 7.47 20.45
C GLU A 14 -5.93 6.13 20.94
N GLN A 15 -5.14 5.35 21.69
CA GLN A 15 -5.55 4.07 22.27
C GLN A 15 -6.67 4.23 23.31
N GLU A 16 -6.66 5.33 24.06
CA GLU A 16 -7.72 5.71 25.00
C GLU A 16 -8.98 6.29 24.31
N LYS A 17 -8.99 6.38 22.97
CA LYS A 17 -10.07 6.99 22.16
C LYS A 17 -10.31 8.47 22.46
N GLN A 18 -9.31 9.17 23.01
CA GLN A 18 -9.34 10.61 23.25
C GLN A 18 -8.78 11.35 22.03
N TYR A 19 -9.50 11.27 20.92
CA TYR A 19 -9.01 11.69 19.60
C TYR A 19 -8.64 13.18 19.53
N ALA A 20 -9.42 14.07 20.15
CA ALA A 20 -9.14 15.51 20.17
C ALA A 20 -7.79 15.85 20.84
N GLN A 21 -7.44 15.16 21.93
CA GLN A 21 -6.15 15.31 22.61
C GLN A 21 -5.04 14.66 21.79
N ALA A 22 -5.31 13.46 21.26
CA ALA A 22 -4.37 12.70 20.44
C ALA A 22 -3.92 13.50 19.22
N ILE A 23 -4.84 14.08 18.45
CA ILE A 23 -4.51 14.82 17.23
C ILE A 23 -3.72 16.10 17.54
N ARG A 24 -4.03 16.79 18.63
CA ARG A 24 -3.29 17.99 19.04
C ARG A 24 -1.83 17.67 19.34
N LEU A 25 -1.57 16.58 20.05
CA LEU A 25 -0.22 16.15 20.38
C LEU A 25 0.51 15.60 19.14
N THR A 26 -0.18 14.83 18.31
CA THR A 26 0.34 14.34 17.04
C THR A 26 0.78 15.48 16.12
N ARG A 27 -0.01 16.55 15.99
CA ARG A 27 0.36 17.75 15.22
C ARG A 27 1.63 18.44 15.76
N SER A 28 1.77 18.54 17.08
CA SER A 28 2.99 19.06 17.71
C SER A 28 4.21 18.16 17.45
N ALA A 29 4.00 16.84 17.39
CA ALA A 29 5.02 15.85 17.06
C ALA A 29 5.49 15.98 15.61
N ILE A 30 4.54 16.14 14.66
CA ILE A 30 4.81 16.40 13.23
C ILE A 30 5.62 17.69 13.08
N PHE A 31 5.15 18.79 13.67
CA PHE A 31 5.84 20.08 13.60
C PHE A 31 7.28 19.97 14.12
N SER A 32 7.47 19.32 15.28
CA SER A 32 8.80 19.12 15.87
C SER A 32 9.70 18.22 15.02
N ALA A 33 9.14 17.20 14.35
CA ALA A 33 9.88 16.32 13.46
C ALA A 33 10.36 17.08 12.20
N GLN A 34 9.48 17.89 11.61
CA GLN A 34 9.79 18.68 10.42
C GLN A 34 10.87 19.74 10.70
N GLN A 35 10.79 20.43 11.84
CA GLN A 35 11.80 21.43 12.24
C GLN A 35 13.19 20.82 12.41
N GLY A 36 13.26 19.57 12.88
CA GLY A 36 14.52 18.84 13.05
C GLY A 36 14.96 18.02 11.82
N TYR A 37 14.23 18.10 10.70
CA TYR A 37 14.47 17.27 9.51
C TYR A 37 14.52 15.76 9.83
N HIS A 38 13.49 15.27 10.53
CA HIS A 38 13.31 13.87 10.89
C HIS A 38 12.16 13.23 10.08
N PRO A 39 12.37 12.87 8.81
CA PRO A 39 11.33 12.26 7.98
C PRO A 39 10.90 10.88 8.50
N GLU A 40 11.78 10.12 9.15
CA GLU A 40 11.51 8.84 9.83
C GLU A 40 10.48 8.96 10.97
N LEU A 41 10.35 10.15 11.55
CA LEU A 41 9.32 10.47 12.54
C LEU A 41 8.11 11.11 11.89
N SER A 42 8.34 11.96 10.89
CA SER A 42 7.28 12.68 10.20
C SER A 42 6.27 11.73 9.57
N TYR A 43 6.71 10.65 8.89
CA TYR A 43 5.77 9.70 8.31
C TYR A 43 4.95 8.94 9.36
N LEU A 44 5.58 8.55 10.49
CA LEU A 44 4.89 7.84 11.58
C LEU A 44 3.77 8.70 12.19
N TRP A 45 4.05 9.98 12.41
CA TRP A 45 3.07 10.90 12.98
C TRP A 45 2.00 11.32 11.96
N GLN A 46 2.35 11.40 10.67
CA GLN A 46 1.35 11.57 9.61
C GLN A 46 0.44 10.33 9.52
N TRP A 47 1.00 9.12 9.61
CA TRP A 47 0.22 7.89 9.67
C TRP A 47 -0.71 7.85 10.89
N GLN A 48 -0.22 8.21 12.06
CA GLN A 48 -1.04 8.35 13.27
C GLN A 48 -2.16 9.37 13.11
N SER A 49 -1.88 10.53 12.54
CA SER A 49 -2.88 11.56 12.24
C SER A 49 -3.96 10.99 11.31
N GLY A 50 -3.58 10.22 10.30
CA GLY A 50 -4.50 9.52 9.39
C GLY A 50 -5.44 8.57 10.12
N ARG A 51 -4.91 7.72 11.00
CA ARG A 51 -5.74 6.79 11.81
C ARG A 51 -6.69 7.51 12.75
N ILE A 52 -6.23 8.59 13.39
CA ILE A 52 -7.08 9.40 14.29
C ILE A 52 -8.24 10.01 13.50
N PHE A 53 -7.97 10.65 12.35
CA PHE A 53 -9.04 11.21 11.52
C PHE A 53 -9.98 10.15 10.96
N LYS A 54 -9.46 8.97 10.57
CA LYS A 54 -10.28 7.82 10.15
C LYS A 54 -11.23 7.38 11.26
N ALA A 55 -10.77 7.36 12.51
CA ALA A 55 -11.59 7.01 13.67
C ALA A 55 -12.65 8.08 14.02
N GLU A 56 -12.39 9.35 13.69
CA GLU A 56 -13.33 10.46 13.83
C GLU A 56 -14.27 10.64 12.62
N ASP A 57 -14.23 9.74 11.63
CA ASP A 57 -14.97 9.81 10.36
C ASP A 57 -14.64 11.03 9.49
N ASP A 58 -13.53 11.71 9.77
CA ASP A 58 -12.99 12.81 8.95
C ASP A 58 -12.12 12.27 7.82
N ILE A 59 -12.78 11.64 6.85
CA ILE A 59 -12.12 10.95 5.74
C ILE A 59 -11.23 11.90 4.92
N GLY A 60 -11.65 13.16 4.76
CA GLY A 60 -10.90 14.16 3.98
C GLY A 60 -9.54 14.48 4.61
N ASN A 61 -9.48 14.68 5.93
CA ASN A 61 -8.21 14.88 6.61
C ASN A 61 -7.42 13.58 6.77
N ALA A 62 -8.10 12.44 6.93
CA ALA A 62 -7.44 11.14 6.97
C ALA A 62 -6.61 10.90 5.71
N VAL A 63 -7.24 11.01 4.53
CA VAL A 63 -6.56 10.81 3.24
C VAL A 63 -5.34 11.73 3.10
N LYS A 64 -5.48 13.03 3.39
CA LYS A 64 -4.35 13.97 3.31
C LYS A 64 -3.18 13.56 4.21
N SER A 65 -3.48 13.11 5.42
CA SER A 65 -2.45 12.62 6.36
C SER A 65 -1.75 11.36 5.83
N TYR A 66 -2.50 10.41 5.25
CA TYR A 66 -1.92 9.23 4.62
C TYR A 66 -1.12 9.56 3.35
N GLU A 67 -1.61 10.44 2.49
CA GLU A 67 -0.90 10.92 1.29
C GLU A 67 0.45 11.55 1.69
N ASN A 68 0.46 12.38 2.75
CA ASN A 68 1.70 12.95 3.29
C ASN A 68 2.66 11.86 3.81
N ALA A 69 2.15 10.84 4.50
CA ALA A 69 2.96 9.73 4.98
C ALA A 69 3.59 8.93 3.82
N VAL A 70 2.80 8.61 2.79
CA VAL A 70 3.24 7.92 1.58
C VAL A 70 4.27 8.75 0.81
N ALA A 71 4.06 10.06 0.68
CA ALA A 71 4.98 10.96 0.00
C ALA A 71 6.36 11.02 0.69
N ILE A 72 6.42 10.86 2.02
CA ILE A 72 7.69 10.78 2.76
C ILE A 72 8.37 9.43 2.55
N LEU A 73 7.60 8.34 2.51
CA LEU A 73 8.12 6.98 2.35
C LEU A 73 8.65 6.75 0.92
N THR A 74 7.82 7.00 -0.08
CA THR A 74 8.16 6.82 -1.50
C THR A 74 7.80 8.10 -2.26
N PRO A 75 8.68 9.11 -2.23
CA PRO A 75 8.43 10.36 -2.94
C PRO A 75 8.30 10.07 -4.43
N ARG A 76 7.35 10.76 -5.07
CA ARG A 76 7.25 10.75 -6.53
C ARG A 76 8.53 11.38 -7.06
N ARG A 77 9.47 10.55 -7.51
CA ARG A 77 10.66 11.00 -8.24
C ARG A 77 10.21 11.50 -9.61
N GLU A 78 9.66 12.71 -9.66
CA GLU A 78 9.51 13.39 -10.95
C GLU A 78 10.92 13.64 -11.50
N ARG A 79 11.06 13.61 -12.81
CA ARG A 79 12.34 13.97 -13.43
C ARG A 79 12.55 15.44 -13.13
N CYS A 80 13.54 15.78 -12.31
CA CYS A 80 13.94 17.17 -12.19
C CYS A 80 14.64 17.58 -13.50
N GLU A 81 13.92 18.30 -14.35
CA GLU A 81 14.45 18.78 -15.63
C GLU A 81 15.38 19.99 -15.43
N GLU A 82 15.28 20.66 -14.28
CA GLU A 82 16.01 21.90 -13.93
C GLU A 82 17.17 21.68 -12.94
N CYS A 83 17.43 20.45 -12.52
CA CYS A 83 18.50 20.19 -11.55
C CYS A 83 19.86 20.10 -12.25
N GLU A 84 20.68 21.13 -12.06
CA GLU A 84 22.03 21.21 -12.63
C GLU A 84 23.05 20.37 -11.85
N THR A 85 22.78 20.10 -10.57
CA THR A 85 23.69 19.34 -9.68
C THR A 85 22.98 18.19 -8.95
N PRO A 86 23.72 17.15 -8.49
CA PRO A 86 23.17 16.07 -7.65
C PRO A 86 22.53 16.57 -6.35
N GLU A 87 23.08 17.63 -5.75
CA GLU A 87 22.55 18.22 -4.52
C GLU A 87 21.24 18.97 -4.77
N ASP A 88 21.08 19.60 -5.94
CA ASP A 88 19.81 20.22 -6.33
C ASP A 88 18.76 19.15 -6.66
N ALA A 89 19.18 18.04 -7.27
CA ALA A 89 18.31 16.88 -7.51
C ALA A 89 17.83 16.25 -6.20
N GLU A 90 18.70 16.14 -5.19
CA GLU A 90 18.35 15.62 -3.87
C GLU A 90 17.45 16.57 -3.07
N LYS A 91 17.61 17.89 -3.23
CA LYS A 91 16.68 18.88 -2.62
C LYS A 91 15.32 18.92 -3.32
N ALA A 92 15.31 18.79 -4.64
CA ALA A 92 14.08 18.79 -5.45
C ALA A 92 13.31 17.47 -5.29
N HIS A 93 14.03 16.36 -5.18
CA HIS A 93 13.50 15.01 -4.97
C HIS A 93 14.28 14.33 -3.84
N PRO A 94 13.95 14.61 -2.56
CA PRO A 94 14.59 13.90 -1.47
C PRO A 94 14.42 12.39 -1.67
N PRO A 95 15.47 11.57 -1.46
CA PRO A 95 15.31 10.13 -1.46
C PRO A 95 14.25 9.78 -0.41
N GLY A 96 13.36 8.87 -0.76
CA GLY A 96 12.42 8.33 0.22
C GLY A 96 13.19 7.75 1.39
N ILE A 97 12.55 7.70 2.55
CA ILE A 97 13.23 7.16 3.74
C ILE A 97 13.28 5.64 3.77
N LEU A 98 12.71 4.94 2.77
CA LEU A 98 12.68 3.48 2.75
C LEU A 98 14.09 2.91 2.92
N HIS A 99 15.08 3.32 2.12
CA HIS A 99 16.46 2.86 2.30
C HIS A 99 16.99 3.11 3.71
N GLU A 100 16.82 4.33 4.22
CA GLU A 100 17.35 4.71 5.54
C GLU A 100 16.66 3.94 6.69
N LEU A 101 15.40 3.52 6.52
CA LEU A 101 14.72 2.62 7.45
C LEU A 101 15.33 1.20 7.47
N PHE A 102 15.92 0.75 6.35
CA PHE A 102 16.48 -0.60 6.20
C PHE A 102 18.01 -0.65 6.35
N LYS A 103 18.69 0.48 6.21
CA LYS A 103 20.15 0.62 6.34
C LYS A 103 20.62 0.20 7.74
N GLY A 104 21.47 -0.83 7.79
CA GLY A 104 22.00 -1.38 9.04
C GLY A 104 21.08 -2.39 9.76
N TYR A 105 19.86 -2.62 9.28
CA TYR A 105 18.88 -3.51 9.89
C TYR A 105 18.66 -4.79 9.07
N ARG A 106 19.73 -5.50 8.69
CA ARG A 106 19.70 -6.76 7.91
C ARG A 106 19.02 -7.97 8.60
N GLY A 107 18.31 -7.76 9.72
CA GLY A 107 17.75 -8.83 10.56
C GLY A 107 16.32 -8.62 11.07
N ARG A 108 15.61 -7.55 10.69
CA ARG A 108 14.22 -7.29 11.12
C ARG A 108 13.27 -7.13 9.93
N LYS A 109 13.01 -8.25 9.22
CA LYS A 109 12.02 -8.33 8.12
C LYS A 109 10.62 -7.82 8.50
N LEU A 110 10.28 -7.82 9.78
CA LEU A 110 8.97 -7.43 10.30
C LEU A 110 8.66 -5.92 10.16
N ARG A 111 9.66 -5.03 9.98
CA ARG A 111 9.39 -3.59 9.98
C ARG A 111 8.60 -3.11 8.77
N PHE A 112 8.85 -3.65 7.56
CA PHE A 112 8.13 -3.24 6.36
C PHE A 112 6.66 -3.62 6.46
N SER A 113 6.38 -4.89 6.78
CA SER A 113 5.02 -5.41 6.94
C SER A 113 4.23 -4.74 8.05
N GLU A 114 4.89 -4.30 9.13
CA GLU A 114 4.23 -3.70 10.30
C GLU A 114 4.09 -2.17 10.24
N ASN A 115 5.04 -1.45 9.63
CA ASN A 115 5.11 0.01 9.74
C ASN A 115 5.11 0.75 8.39
N VAL A 116 5.29 0.05 7.27
CA VAL A 116 5.34 0.68 5.94
C VAL A 116 4.14 0.25 5.12
N LYS A 117 3.99 -1.05 4.87
CA LYS A 117 2.90 -1.62 4.07
C LYS A 117 1.50 -1.19 4.53
N PRO A 118 1.18 -1.17 5.84
CA PRO A 118 -0.16 -0.76 6.29
C PRO A 118 -0.50 0.68 5.91
N VAL A 119 0.50 1.58 5.81
CA VAL A 119 0.27 2.98 5.43
C VAL A 119 -0.33 3.08 4.02
N TYR A 120 0.18 2.28 3.07
CA TYR A 120 -0.32 2.24 1.70
C TYR A 120 -1.69 1.56 1.61
N LEU A 121 -1.86 0.43 2.30
CA LEU A 121 -3.12 -0.31 2.28
C LEU A 121 -4.25 0.51 2.89
N GLU A 122 -4.01 1.17 4.03
CA GLU A 122 -5.00 2.04 4.66
C GLU A 122 -5.36 3.25 3.79
N LEU A 123 -4.40 3.83 3.07
CA LEU A 123 -4.67 4.89 2.08
C LEU A 123 -5.52 4.36 0.92
N ALA A 124 -5.13 3.23 0.33
CA ALA A 124 -5.86 2.61 -0.77
C ALA A 124 -7.30 2.26 -0.37
N GLU A 125 -7.51 1.71 0.83
CA GLU A 125 -8.84 1.44 1.38
C GLU A 125 -9.71 2.71 1.43
N LEU A 126 -9.16 3.82 1.93
CA LEU A 126 -9.88 5.09 2.00
C LEU A 126 -10.20 5.66 0.63
N LEU A 127 -9.28 5.53 -0.33
CA LEU A 127 -9.47 6.01 -1.71
C LEU A 127 -10.54 5.20 -2.45
N LEU A 128 -10.54 3.87 -2.27
CA LEU A 128 -11.55 2.98 -2.85
C LEU A 128 -12.96 3.32 -2.34
N LYS A 129 -13.12 3.56 -1.04
CA LYS A 129 -14.41 4.00 -0.43
C LYS A 129 -14.93 5.33 -0.97
N GLN A 130 -14.06 6.15 -1.56
CA GLN A 130 -14.41 7.43 -2.19
C GLN A 130 -14.51 7.34 -3.71
N GLU A 131 -14.47 6.13 -4.29
CA GLU A 131 -14.46 5.91 -5.75
C GLU A 131 -13.28 6.58 -6.46
N ARG A 132 -12.18 6.89 -5.75
CA ARG A 132 -10.95 7.48 -6.30
C ARG A 132 -10.02 6.38 -6.85
N LEU A 133 -10.53 5.60 -7.81
CA LEU A 133 -9.89 4.35 -8.27
C LEU A 133 -8.49 4.56 -8.85
N SER A 134 -8.28 5.61 -9.64
CA SER A 134 -6.96 5.93 -10.21
C SER A 134 -5.92 6.19 -9.12
N GLU A 135 -6.30 6.85 -8.03
CA GLU A 135 -5.38 7.19 -6.95
C GLU A 135 -5.13 5.98 -6.04
N ALA A 136 -6.13 5.14 -5.83
CA ALA A 136 -5.97 3.85 -5.16
C ALA A 136 -5.00 2.96 -5.96
N TRP A 137 -5.15 2.92 -7.28
CA TRP A 137 -4.22 2.21 -8.17
C TRP A 137 -2.80 2.72 -8.06
N ASP A 138 -2.59 4.04 -8.18
CA ASP A 138 -1.27 4.65 -8.03
C ASP A 138 -0.65 4.33 -6.67
N THR A 139 -1.47 4.28 -5.62
CA THR A 139 -1.04 3.91 -4.26
C THR A 139 -0.56 2.45 -4.21
N MET A 140 -1.27 1.53 -4.87
CA MET A 140 -0.86 0.13 -4.98
C MET A 140 0.41 -0.03 -5.82
N GLU A 141 0.56 0.70 -6.92
CA GLU A 141 1.79 0.71 -7.72
C GLU A 141 3.00 1.23 -6.91
N HIS A 142 2.79 2.25 -6.08
CA HIS A 142 3.81 2.73 -5.15
C HIS A 142 4.14 1.69 -4.08
N LEU A 143 3.14 0.98 -3.54
CA LEU A 143 3.38 -0.12 -2.62
C LEU A 143 4.22 -1.22 -3.26
N LYS A 144 3.88 -1.67 -4.47
CA LYS A 144 4.63 -2.72 -5.19
C LYS A 144 6.08 -2.30 -5.46
N THR A 145 6.29 -1.01 -5.75
CA THR A 145 7.63 -0.44 -5.84
C THR A 145 8.40 -0.57 -4.53
N ALA A 146 7.77 -0.17 -3.42
CA ALA A 146 8.37 -0.22 -2.10
C ALA A 146 8.66 -1.66 -1.66
N GLU A 147 7.79 -2.61 -1.99
CA GLU A 147 7.98 -4.05 -1.75
C GLU A 147 9.19 -4.60 -2.51
N LEU A 148 9.38 -4.21 -3.78
CA LEU A 148 10.56 -4.61 -4.54
C LEU A 148 11.85 -4.03 -3.93
N GLN A 149 11.83 -2.76 -3.53
CA GLN A 149 12.98 -2.12 -2.89
C GLN A 149 13.33 -2.78 -1.55
N ASP A 150 12.32 -3.16 -0.76
CA ASP A 150 12.52 -3.94 0.48
C ASP A 150 13.05 -5.35 0.17
N PHE A 151 12.47 -6.07 -0.79
CA PHE A 151 12.92 -7.42 -1.13
C PHE A 151 14.39 -7.47 -1.57
N PHE A 152 14.78 -6.54 -2.45
CA PHE A 152 16.15 -6.47 -2.97
C PHE A 152 17.10 -5.67 -2.06
N GLN A 153 16.57 -4.97 -1.05
CA GLN A 153 17.33 -4.07 -0.17
C GLN A 153 18.12 -3.00 -0.97
N ASP A 154 17.57 -2.57 -2.09
CA ASP A 154 18.18 -1.64 -3.05
C ASP A 154 17.10 -0.77 -3.69
N GLU A 155 17.19 0.55 -3.48
CA GLU A 155 16.26 1.53 -4.05
C GLU A 155 16.40 1.70 -5.57
N CYS A 156 17.58 1.40 -6.13
CA CYS A 156 17.89 1.61 -7.53
C CYS A 156 17.23 0.55 -8.44
N VAL A 157 16.75 -0.56 -7.87
CA VAL A 157 16.13 -1.66 -8.62
C VAL A 157 14.92 -1.19 -9.44
N THR A 158 14.21 -0.18 -8.96
CA THR A 158 13.00 0.35 -9.60
C THR A 158 13.26 1.59 -10.45
N GLU A 159 14.49 2.12 -10.51
CA GLU A 159 14.81 3.31 -11.31
C GLU A 159 14.63 3.10 -12.81
N LYS A 160 14.88 1.88 -13.29
CA LYS A 160 14.67 1.50 -14.69
C LYS A 160 13.18 1.33 -15.05
N GLN A 161 12.30 1.16 -14.06
CA GLN A 161 10.86 0.97 -14.26
C GLN A 161 10.08 2.28 -14.40
N LYS A 162 10.70 3.45 -14.17
CA LYS A 162 10.06 4.78 -14.27
C LYS A 162 9.39 5.05 -15.63
N ASN A 163 9.81 4.35 -16.70
CA ASN A 163 9.27 4.51 -18.05
C ASN A 163 8.05 3.61 -18.38
N ILE A 164 7.59 2.78 -17.43
CA ILE A 164 6.59 1.72 -17.68
C ILE A 164 5.24 2.00 -16.97
N ARG A 165 5.18 2.93 -16.01
CA ARG A 165 4.07 3.08 -15.04
C ARG A 165 2.76 3.71 -15.54
N LYS A 166 2.59 3.96 -16.83
CA LYS A 166 1.31 4.48 -17.32
C LYS A 166 0.44 3.34 -17.80
N LEU A 167 -0.79 3.27 -17.27
CA LEU A 167 -1.91 2.49 -17.81
C LEU A 167 -2.05 2.62 -19.34
N GLU A 168 -1.57 3.73 -19.91
CA GLU A 168 -1.49 4.02 -21.35
C GLU A 168 -0.72 2.98 -22.21
N LYS A 169 -0.17 1.90 -21.63
CA LYS A 169 0.57 0.85 -22.37
C LYS A 169 0.12 -0.58 -22.09
N MET A 170 -1.05 -0.80 -21.51
CA MET A 170 -1.56 -2.18 -21.47
C MET A 170 -1.86 -2.66 -22.90
N PRO A 171 -1.44 -3.87 -23.28
CA PRO A 171 -1.83 -4.43 -24.57
C PRO A 171 -3.36 -4.51 -24.67
N PRO A 172 -3.94 -4.40 -25.88
CA PRO A 172 -5.37 -4.56 -26.07
C PRO A 172 -5.87 -5.88 -25.47
N ARG A 173 -7.09 -5.89 -24.93
CA ARG A 173 -7.73 -7.09 -24.36
C ARG A 173 -6.99 -7.67 -23.14
N THR A 174 -6.20 -6.84 -22.46
CA THR A 174 -5.49 -7.21 -21.23
C THR A 174 -6.08 -6.45 -20.04
N ALA A 175 -6.32 -7.16 -18.94
CA ALA A 175 -6.68 -6.55 -17.67
C ALA A 175 -5.70 -6.96 -16.57
N MET A 176 -5.51 -6.08 -15.60
CA MET A 176 -4.62 -6.29 -14.47
C MET A 176 -5.45 -6.24 -13.18
N LEU A 177 -5.32 -7.30 -12.39
CA LEU A 177 -6.08 -7.56 -11.19
C LEU A 177 -5.17 -7.49 -9.97
N TYR A 178 -5.51 -6.58 -9.07
CA TYR A 178 -4.93 -6.44 -7.74
C TYR A 178 -5.92 -6.98 -6.69
N PRO A 179 -5.68 -8.18 -6.14
CA PRO A 179 -6.36 -8.62 -4.94
C PRO A 179 -5.75 -7.90 -3.72
N ILE A 180 -6.53 -7.05 -3.08
CA ILE A 180 -6.10 -6.23 -1.93
C ILE A 180 -6.77 -6.78 -0.67
N PRO A 181 -6.08 -7.61 0.15
CA PRO A 181 -6.63 -8.12 1.38
C PRO A 181 -6.61 -7.03 2.46
N PHE A 182 -7.79 -6.54 2.83
CA PHE A 182 -7.99 -5.74 4.03
C PHE A 182 -8.30 -6.63 5.23
N GLN A 183 -8.28 -6.03 6.42
CA GLN A 183 -8.43 -6.76 7.68
C GLN A 183 -9.77 -7.51 7.79
N HIS A 184 -10.83 -7.02 7.13
CA HIS A 184 -12.19 -7.57 7.21
C HIS A 184 -12.84 -7.83 5.85
N SER A 185 -12.14 -7.56 4.75
CA SER A 185 -12.67 -7.72 3.39
C SER A 185 -11.54 -7.88 2.39
N LEU A 186 -11.87 -8.41 1.22
CA LEU A 186 -10.98 -8.45 0.07
C LEU A 186 -11.57 -7.54 -1.00
N THR A 187 -10.78 -6.61 -1.50
CA THR A 187 -11.18 -5.81 -2.66
C THR A 187 -10.34 -6.20 -3.86
N LEU A 188 -11.00 -6.54 -4.96
CA LEU A 188 -10.39 -6.84 -6.25
C LEU A 188 -10.38 -5.56 -7.08
N LEU A 189 -9.24 -4.90 -7.21
CA LEU A 189 -9.09 -3.74 -8.07
C LEU A 189 -8.63 -4.20 -9.46
N LEU A 190 -9.48 -4.00 -10.46
CA LEU A 190 -9.27 -4.43 -11.83
C LEU A 190 -9.12 -3.20 -12.73
N ALA A 191 -8.07 -3.17 -13.54
CA ALA A 191 -7.86 -2.13 -14.54
C ALA A 191 -7.61 -2.73 -15.93
N SER A 192 -8.16 -2.08 -16.94
CA SER A 192 -7.92 -2.32 -18.37
C SER A 192 -7.32 -1.05 -19.00
N ASP A 193 -7.12 -1.07 -20.31
CA ASP A 193 -6.76 0.11 -21.10
C ASP A 193 -7.89 1.15 -21.20
N GLU A 194 -9.14 0.74 -21.01
CA GLU A 194 -10.33 1.58 -21.17
C GLU A 194 -10.94 2.05 -19.84
N ASP A 195 -10.91 1.20 -18.80
CA ASP A 195 -11.61 1.45 -17.55
C ASP A 195 -11.04 0.73 -16.33
N MET A 196 -11.53 1.14 -15.17
CA MET A 196 -11.15 0.60 -13.88
C MET A 196 -12.40 0.32 -13.05
N ARG A 197 -12.41 -0.81 -12.35
CA ARG A 197 -13.47 -1.21 -11.43
C ARG A 197 -12.88 -1.89 -10.21
N HIS A 198 -13.59 -1.81 -9.09
CA HIS A 198 -13.29 -2.62 -7.94
C HIS A 198 -14.47 -3.54 -7.60
N PHE A 199 -14.19 -4.67 -6.97
CA PHE A 199 -15.20 -5.63 -6.52
C PHE A 199 -14.89 -6.04 -5.09
N ASP A 200 -15.86 -5.87 -4.19
CA ASP A 200 -15.72 -6.28 -2.80
C ASP A 200 -16.18 -7.71 -2.60
N VAL A 201 -15.36 -8.47 -1.89
CA VAL A 201 -15.56 -9.88 -1.57
C VAL A 201 -15.54 -10.02 -0.05
N PRO A 202 -16.58 -10.62 0.56
CA PRO A 202 -16.72 -10.71 2.01
C PRO A 202 -15.87 -11.85 2.59
N VAL A 203 -14.55 -11.71 2.48
CA VAL A 203 -13.55 -12.60 3.11
C VAL A 203 -12.47 -11.74 3.75
N ASP A 204 -12.12 -12.05 4.99
CA ASP A 204 -11.05 -11.36 5.71
C ASP A 204 -9.66 -11.87 5.29
N SER A 205 -8.62 -11.08 5.60
CA SER A 205 -7.24 -11.41 5.24
C SER A 205 -6.71 -12.70 5.87
N GLU A 206 -7.19 -13.07 7.06
CA GLU A 206 -6.73 -14.26 7.80
C GLU A 206 -7.28 -15.52 7.12
N SER A 207 -8.60 -15.58 6.94
CA SER A 207 -9.29 -16.67 6.23
C SER A 207 -8.75 -16.89 4.81
N LEU A 208 -8.46 -15.80 4.09
CA LEU A 208 -7.88 -15.84 2.75
C LEU A 208 -6.47 -16.43 2.78
N GLY A 209 -5.63 -15.95 3.71
CA GLY A 209 -4.26 -16.42 3.88
C GLY A 209 -4.17 -17.88 4.28
N GLU A 210 -4.97 -18.31 5.25
CA GLU A 210 -5.05 -19.72 5.67
C GLU A 210 -5.47 -20.62 4.51
N THR A 211 -6.47 -20.20 3.72
CA THR A 211 -6.93 -20.96 2.55
C THR A 211 -5.84 -21.09 1.49
N ALA A 212 -5.09 -20.00 1.23
CA ALA A 212 -3.96 -20.00 0.29
C ALA A 212 -2.81 -20.90 0.76
N ASP A 213 -2.49 -20.87 2.06
CA ASP A 213 -1.46 -21.72 2.65
C ASP A 213 -1.82 -23.21 2.60
N GLU A 214 -3.07 -23.55 2.92
CA GLU A 214 -3.56 -24.93 2.83
C GLU A 214 -3.62 -25.43 1.38
N PHE A 215 -4.00 -24.55 0.44
CA PHE A 215 -3.93 -24.85 -0.99
C PHE A 215 -2.50 -25.22 -1.41
N ARG A 216 -1.51 -24.40 -1.04
CA ARG A 216 -0.10 -24.66 -1.35
C ARG A 216 0.37 -26.00 -0.75
N LYS A 217 0.06 -26.28 0.52
CA LYS A 217 0.45 -27.53 1.18
C LYS A 217 -0.15 -28.77 0.51
N GLU A 218 -1.44 -28.73 0.14
CA GLU A 218 -2.08 -29.87 -0.53
C GLU A 218 -1.64 -30.05 -1.99
N LEU A 219 -1.18 -28.99 -2.67
CA LEU A 219 -0.55 -29.12 -3.99
C LEU A 219 0.76 -29.92 -3.96
N GLU A 220 1.50 -29.87 -2.85
CA GLU A 220 2.74 -30.64 -2.67
C GLU A 220 2.46 -32.14 -2.41
N ASN A 221 1.21 -32.51 -2.10
CA ASN A 221 0.82 -33.88 -1.76
C ASN A 221 0.34 -34.69 -2.98
N VAL A 222 1.30 -35.31 -3.67
CA VAL A 222 1.05 -36.12 -4.87
C VAL A 222 0.11 -37.31 -4.53
N GLY A 223 -1.10 -37.30 -5.10
CA GLY A 223 -2.12 -38.35 -4.92
C GLY A 223 -3.35 -37.93 -4.09
N SER A 224 -3.34 -36.73 -3.52
CA SER A 224 -4.50 -36.11 -2.85
C SER A 224 -5.18 -35.12 -3.80
N ASP A 225 -6.49 -35.26 -4.02
CA ASP A 225 -7.28 -34.23 -4.73
C ASP A 225 -7.82 -33.14 -3.78
N ARG A 226 -7.37 -33.12 -2.51
CA ARG A 226 -7.85 -32.15 -1.51
C ARG A 226 -7.53 -30.70 -1.86
N TYR A 227 -6.49 -30.45 -2.67
CA TYR A 227 -6.19 -29.11 -3.17
C TYR A 227 -7.38 -28.50 -3.91
N ARG A 228 -8.24 -29.30 -4.55
CA ARG A 228 -9.42 -28.82 -5.30
C ARG A 228 -10.40 -28.05 -4.42
N HIS A 229 -10.60 -28.50 -3.18
CA HIS A 229 -11.47 -27.82 -2.22
C HIS A 229 -11.00 -26.38 -1.95
N TYR A 230 -9.69 -26.20 -1.75
CA TYR A 230 -9.11 -24.87 -1.53
C TYR A 230 -9.04 -24.04 -2.83
N ALA A 231 -8.75 -24.67 -3.97
CA ALA A 231 -8.78 -24.02 -5.29
C ALA A 231 -10.17 -23.46 -5.63
N GLU A 232 -11.24 -24.20 -5.37
CA GLU A 232 -12.62 -23.76 -5.62
C GLU A 232 -12.99 -22.55 -4.77
N LYS A 233 -12.56 -22.51 -3.51
CA LYS A 233 -12.71 -21.33 -2.64
C LYS A 233 -11.97 -20.12 -3.18
N LEU A 234 -10.68 -20.27 -3.49
CA LEU A 234 -9.86 -19.19 -4.05
C LEU A 234 -10.41 -18.69 -5.38
N HIS A 235 -10.85 -19.59 -6.27
CA HIS A 235 -11.50 -19.21 -7.53
C HIS A 235 -12.78 -18.41 -7.28
N THR A 236 -13.60 -18.84 -6.32
CA THR A 236 -14.84 -18.15 -5.95
C THR A 236 -14.58 -16.73 -5.43
N TRP A 237 -13.46 -16.52 -4.74
CA TRP A 237 -13.10 -15.21 -4.20
C TRP A 237 -12.35 -14.32 -5.20
N LEU A 238 -11.45 -14.88 -6.02
CA LEU A 238 -10.51 -14.09 -6.83
C LEU A 238 -10.94 -13.92 -8.29
N ILE A 239 -11.61 -14.92 -8.87
CA ILE A 239 -11.88 -14.96 -10.32
C ILE A 239 -13.37 -14.78 -10.60
N LYS A 240 -14.24 -15.51 -9.89
CA LYS A 240 -15.68 -15.47 -10.11
C LYS A 240 -16.30 -14.05 -10.06
N PRO A 241 -15.89 -13.13 -9.16
CA PRO A 241 -16.49 -11.79 -9.11
C PRO A 241 -16.16 -10.92 -10.34
N VAL A 242 -15.04 -11.19 -11.02
CA VAL A 242 -14.57 -10.39 -12.16
C VAL A 242 -14.91 -11.03 -13.51
N GLU A 243 -15.37 -12.28 -13.53
CA GLU A 243 -15.58 -13.07 -14.75
C GLU A 243 -16.53 -12.40 -15.76
N GLU A 244 -17.68 -11.89 -15.29
CA GLU A 244 -18.66 -11.20 -16.14
C GLU A 244 -18.04 -9.98 -16.84
N TYR A 245 -17.28 -9.18 -16.08
CA TYR A 245 -16.58 -8.02 -16.62
C TYR A 245 -15.55 -8.41 -17.70
N LEU A 246 -14.77 -9.47 -17.44
CA LEU A 246 -13.75 -9.93 -18.37
C LEU A 246 -14.37 -10.41 -19.70
N VAL A 247 -15.51 -11.11 -19.63
CA VAL A 247 -16.25 -11.57 -20.81
C VAL A 247 -16.87 -10.39 -21.56
N ASP A 248 -17.55 -9.49 -20.87
CA ASP A 248 -18.21 -8.32 -21.47
C ASP A 248 -17.24 -7.38 -22.19
N ARG A 249 -16.02 -7.24 -21.63
CA ARG A 249 -14.95 -6.43 -22.23
C ARG A 249 -14.01 -7.21 -23.14
N ASN A 250 -14.31 -8.49 -23.37
CA ASN A 250 -13.57 -9.35 -24.28
C ASN A 250 -12.06 -9.39 -23.94
N ILE A 251 -11.76 -9.42 -22.64
CA ILE A 251 -10.40 -9.57 -22.09
C ILE A 251 -10.01 -11.04 -22.21
N ASP A 252 -8.88 -11.32 -22.87
CA ASP A 252 -8.32 -12.67 -22.98
C ASP A 252 -7.06 -12.87 -22.15
N THR A 253 -6.45 -11.79 -21.68
CA THR A 253 -5.23 -11.81 -20.88
C THR A 253 -5.48 -11.15 -19.53
N LEU A 254 -5.45 -11.94 -18.46
CA LEU A 254 -5.55 -11.46 -17.09
C LEU A 254 -4.17 -11.52 -16.42
N ILE A 255 -3.64 -10.37 -16.04
CA ILE A 255 -2.42 -10.24 -15.24
C ILE A 255 -2.84 -10.11 -13.79
N ILE A 256 -2.33 -10.96 -12.91
CA ILE A 256 -2.60 -10.87 -11.47
C ILE A 256 -1.33 -10.39 -10.79
N ALA A 257 -1.44 -9.31 -10.03
CA ALA A 257 -0.37 -8.78 -9.20
C ALA A 257 -0.72 -9.04 -7.73
N PRO A 258 -0.39 -10.25 -7.22
CA PRO A 258 -0.86 -10.68 -5.92
C PRO A 258 -0.24 -9.88 -4.77
N ASP A 259 -0.87 -9.98 -3.61
CA ASP A 259 -0.39 -9.38 -2.38
C ASP A 259 -0.43 -10.36 -1.22
N GLY A 260 0.61 -10.32 -0.37
CA GLY A 260 0.72 -11.16 0.82
C GLY A 260 0.86 -12.65 0.49
N PRO A 261 -0.01 -13.54 1.03
CA PRO A 261 0.09 -14.99 0.83
C PRO A 261 -0.47 -15.49 -0.52
N LEU A 262 -1.01 -14.59 -1.36
CA LEU A 262 -1.53 -14.89 -2.69
C LEU A 262 -0.44 -14.96 -3.75
#